data_AF-A0AAW2YL51-F1
#
_entry.id   AF-A0AAW2YL51-F1
#
_cell.length_a   1.000
_cell.length_b   1.000
_cell.length_c   1.000
_cell.angle_alpha   90.00
_cell.angle_beta   90.00
_cell.angle_gamma   90.00
#
_symmetry.space_group_name_H-M   'P 1'
#
loop_
_entity.id
_entity.type
_entity.pdbx_description
1 polymer ?
#
loop_
_entity_poly.entity_id
_entity_poly.type
_entity_poly.pdbx_seq_one_letter_code
_entity_poly.pdbx_strand_id
1 'polypeptide(L)'
;MKSNRHNIVDTCFKSVLSSSIICGHCKNVSKVNEDCHDLSVPIPSVVSTATLQERVAEFYNREMESYRSHKSEMLNPDKILEQINFDKRDENDENEVTLMHCMWAFTAKEVLSGENGYNCEKCSHLDQEEGKRVLRDATKQLSIQKPAKVLTIHLKRFGHQLYSGKNSLLAHLMQSGGGLRKNSTQVTFPKSLELGSFIHPSSPWKNTMCKYRLFGVVEHQGTMNSGYYISFVKQLQVNKNGEHRRGEWYRISDSHAALSSQLEVLEGSQPYLLMYELVE
;
A
#
# COMPACT_ATOMS: atom_id res chain seq x y z
N MET A 1 -31.93 -17.38 9.71
CA MET A 1 -31.33 -16.10 10.15
C MET A 1 -29.86 -16.37 10.48
N LYS A 2 -28.91 -15.99 9.61
CA LYS A 2 -27.47 -16.14 9.93
C LYS A 2 -27.12 -15.12 11.01
N SER A 3 -26.92 -15.59 12.23
CA SER A 3 -26.44 -14.81 13.37
C SER A 3 -25.13 -14.12 12.99
N ASN A 4 -25.19 -12.82 12.72
CA ASN A 4 -24.06 -11.99 12.32
C ASN A 4 -23.15 -11.68 13.53
N ARG A 5 -22.52 -12.72 14.10
CA ARG A 5 -21.51 -12.55 15.15
C ARG A 5 -20.25 -12.03 14.50
N HIS A 6 -20.08 -10.72 14.50
CA HIS A 6 -18.79 -10.11 14.20
C HIS A 6 -17.84 -10.53 15.32
N ASN A 7 -16.87 -11.38 15.01
CA ASN A 7 -15.81 -11.70 15.96
C ASN A 7 -14.90 -10.47 16.14
N ILE A 8 -14.10 -10.46 17.20
CA ILE A 8 -13.22 -9.33 17.50
C ILE A 8 -12.18 -9.09 16.40
N VAL A 9 -11.73 -10.15 15.71
CA VAL A 9 -10.76 -10.06 14.62
C VAL A 9 -11.36 -9.27 13.46
N ASP A 10 -12.59 -9.60 13.04
CA ASP A 10 -13.27 -8.90 11.96
C ASP A 10 -13.70 -7.49 12.34
N THR A 11 -14.00 -7.27 13.63
CA THR A 11 -14.39 -5.95 14.13
C THR A 11 -13.21 -4.98 14.12
N CYS A 12 -12.00 -5.48 14.41
CA CYS A 12 -10.81 -4.66 14.53
C CYS A 12 -10.00 -4.58 13.24
N PHE A 13 -9.70 -5.72 12.60
CA PHE A 13 -8.68 -5.84 11.56
C PHE A 13 -9.23 -5.98 10.14
N LYS A 14 -10.53 -6.22 9.98
CA LYS A 14 -11.09 -6.44 8.64
C LYS A 14 -11.24 -5.15 7.86
N SER A 15 -10.50 -5.09 6.76
CA SER A 15 -10.74 -4.20 5.64
C SER A 15 -11.52 -4.92 4.55
N VAL A 16 -12.11 -4.16 3.64
CA VAL A 16 -12.68 -4.66 2.38
C VAL A 16 -11.92 -4.00 1.26
N LEU A 17 -11.30 -4.78 0.38
CA LEU A 17 -10.72 -4.32 -0.86
C LEU A 17 -11.73 -4.44 -1.99
N SER A 18 -11.69 -3.49 -2.93
CA SER A 18 -12.41 -3.58 -4.19
C SER A 18 -11.42 -3.79 -5.32
N SER A 19 -11.59 -4.88 -6.07
CA SER A 19 -10.94 -5.11 -7.35
C SER A 19 -11.91 -4.74 -8.48
N SER A 20 -11.48 -3.82 -9.33
CA SER A 20 -12.23 -3.42 -10.54
C SER A 20 -11.44 -3.82 -11.78
N ILE A 21 -12.09 -4.53 -12.71
CA ILE A 21 -11.54 -4.90 -14.00
C ILE A 21 -12.37 -4.23 -15.09
N ILE A 22 -11.72 -3.48 -15.97
CA ILE A 22 -12.36 -2.83 -17.13
C ILE A 22 -11.86 -3.54 -18.39
N CYS A 23 -12.78 -4.22 -19.09
CA CYS A 23 -12.46 -4.87 -20.36
C CYS A 23 -12.03 -3.83 -21.41
N GLY A 24 -10.88 -4.03 -22.03
CA GLY A 24 -10.32 -3.16 -23.06
C GLY A 24 -11.18 -3.12 -24.33
N HIS A 25 -11.92 -4.19 -24.62
CA HIS A 25 -12.77 -4.32 -25.80
C HIS A 25 -14.17 -3.72 -25.61
N CYS A 26 -15.02 -4.34 -24.78
CA CYS A 26 -16.42 -3.92 -24.61
C CYS A 26 -16.65 -2.87 -23.51
N LYS A 27 -15.59 -2.46 -22.80
CA LYS A 27 -15.62 -1.51 -21.66
C LYS A 27 -16.50 -1.96 -20.48
N ASN A 28 -16.90 -3.23 -20.43
CA ASN A 28 -17.59 -3.78 -19.27
C ASN A 28 -16.71 -3.65 -18.01
N VAL A 29 -17.33 -3.19 -16.93
CA VAL A 29 -16.69 -3.09 -15.62
C VAL A 29 -17.17 -4.24 -14.75
N SER A 30 -16.22 -5.05 -14.29
CA SER A 30 -16.46 -6.12 -13.32
C SER A 30 -15.84 -5.68 -11.99
N LYS A 31 -16.63 -5.70 -10.91
CA LYS A 31 -16.18 -5.29 -9.57
C LYS A 31 -16.41 -6.41 -8.58
N VAL A 32 -15.38 -6.76 -7.82
CA VAL A 32 -15.42 -7.74 -6.73
C VAL A 32 -14.94 -7.07 -5.45
N ASN A 33 -15.61 -7.35 -4.33
CA ASN A 33 -15.20 -6.90 -3.01
C ASN A 33 -14.75 -8.12 -2.19
N GLU A 34 -13.58 -8.02 -1.58
CA GLU A 34 -12.96 -9.11 -0.82
C GLU A 34 -12.55 -8.60 0.57
N ASP A 35 -12.82 -9.42 1.59
CA ASP A 35 -12.38 -9.16 2.95
C ASP A 35 -10.88 -9.43 3.07
N CYS A 36 -10.14 -8.56 3.77
CA CYS A 36 -8.74 -8.80 4.13
C CYS A 36 -8.42 -8.30 5.53
N HIS A 37 -7.40 -8.87 6.18
CA HIS A 37 -6.97 -8.48 7.54
C HIS A 37 -5.63 -7.77 7.56
N ASP A 38 -4.93 -7.74 6.43
CA ASP A 38 -3.70 -6.99 6.20
C ASP A 38 -3.64 -6.45 4.76
N LEU A 39 -2.85 -5.40 4.57
CA LEU A 39 -2.45 -4.90 3.26
C LEU A 39 -1.02 -5.34 2.97
N SER A 40 -0.87 -6.38 2.15
CA SER A 40 0.42 -6.86 1.70
C SER A 40 0.90 -6.06 0.47
N VAL A 41 1.69 -5.01 0.72
CA VAL A 41 2.11 -4.03 -0.30
C VAL A 41 3.51 -4.33 -0.87
N PRO A 42 3.74 -4.10 -2.18
CA PRO A 42 5.05 -4.27 -2.78
C PRO A 42 6.00 -3.14 -2.37
N ILE A 43 7.30 -3.42 -2.37
CA ILE A 43 8.35 -2.39 -2.29
C ILE A 43 8.80 -2.13 -3.74
N PRO A 44 8.43 -0.99 -4.34
CA PRO A 44 8.85 -0.69 -5.70
C PRO A 44 10.37 -0.56 -5.77
N SER A 45 10.98 -1.10 -6.83
CA SER A 45 12.37 -0.79 -7.15
C SER A 45 12.46 0.64 -7.70
N VAL A 46 13.60 1.31 -7.48
CA VAL A 46 13.87 2.69 -7.93
C VAL A 46 13.69 2.85 -9.45
N VAL A 47 13.69 1.75 -10.21
CA VAL A 47 13.56 1.71 -11.68
C VAL A 47 12.13 2.03 -12.19
N SER A 48 11.21 2.45 -11.31
CA SER A 48 9.84 2.87 -11.66
C SER A 48 9.55 4.33 -11.36
N THR A 49 10.51 5.14 -10.89
CA THR A 49 10.28 6.55 -10.48
C THR A 49 9.54 7.37 -11.53
N ALA A 50 9.83 7.22 -12.83
CA ALA A 50 9.09 7.88 -13.91
C ALA A 50 7.59 7.52 -13.94
N THR A 51 7.25 6.25 -13.79
CA THR A 51 5.86 5.78 -13.79
C THR A 51 5.15 6.09 -12.46
N LEU A 52 5.86 6.15 -11.34
CA LEU A 52 5.30 6.61 -10.06
C LEU A 52 5.02 8.12 -10.07
N GLN A 53 5.93 8.92 -10.63
CA GLN A 53 5.76 10.37 -10.79
C GLN A 53 4.57 10.69 -11.70
N GLU A 54 4.45 10.01 -12.84
CA GLU A 54 3.28 10.14 -13.73
C GLU A 54 1.98 9.79 -13.00
N ARG A 55 1.96 8.71 -12.22
CA ARG A 55 0.76 8.25 -11.48
C ARG A 55 0.38 9.17 -10.32
N VAL A 56 1.36 9.74 -9.62
CA VAL A 56 1.12 10.75 -8.57
C VAL A 56 0.59 12.03 -9.22
N ALA A 57 1.13 12.43 -10.36
CA ALA A 57 0.64 13.58 -11.13
C ALA A 57 -0.80 13.37 -11.65
N GLU A 58 -1.12 12.18 -12.16
CA GLU A 58 -2.49 11.81 -12.56
C GLU A 58 -3.48 11.90 -11.39
N PHE A 59 -3.11 11.42 -10.20
CA PHE A 59 -3.93 11.54 -9.00
C PHE A 59 -4.17 13.00 -8.62
N TYR A 60 -3.12 13.82 -8.60
CA TYR A 60 -3.20 15.25 -8.31
C TYR A 60 -4.13 15.97 -9.29
N ASN A 61 -3.97 15.71 -10.60
CA ASN A 61 -4.82 16.31 -11.62
C ASN A 61 -6.30 15.94 -11.42
N ARG A 62 -6.59 14.69 -11.06
CA ARG A 62 -7.96 14.21 -10.80
C ARG A 62 -8.58 14.85 -9.54
N GLU A 63 -7.82 15.01 -8.47
CA GLU A 63 -8.30 15.70 -7.25
C GLU A 63 -8.48 17.20 -7.52
N MET A 64 -7.59 17.83 -8.29
CA MET A 64 -7.69 19.24 -8.71
C MET A 64 -8.89 19.50 -9.63
N GLU A 65 -9.25 18.57 -10.51
CA GLU A 65 -10.47 18.65 -11.33
C GLU A 65 -11.73 18.58 -10.47
N SER A 66 -11.75 17.70 -9.47
CA SER A 66 -12.83 17.64 -8.48
C SER A 66 -12.93 18.93 -7.64
N TYR A 67 -11.79 19.52 -7.28
CA TYR A 67 -11.69 20.76 -6.49
C TYR A 67 -12.10 22.01 -7.28
N ARG A 68 -11.77 22.09 -8.58
CA ARG A 68 -12.19 23.19 -9.49
C ARG A 68 -13.71 23.30 -9.67
N SER A 69 -14.42 22.20 -9.45
CA SER A 69 -15.89 22.14 -9.57
C SER A 69 -16.63 22.78 -8.37
N HIS A 70 -15.98 22.96 -7.21
CA HIS A 70 -16.62 23.42 -5.97
C HIS A 70 -15.80 24.57 -5.33
N LYS A 71 -16.13 25.85 -5.63
CA LYS A 71 -15.32 27.01 -5.24
C LYS A 71 -15.86 27.76 -4.01
N SER A 72 -15.00 28.05 -3.02
CA SER A 72 -14.80 29.37 -2.37
C SER A 72 -13.87 29.25 -1.15
N GLU A 73 -12.98 30.23 -1.01
CA GLU A 73 -11.96 30.44 0.04
C GLU A 73 -10.65 29.64 -0.05
N MET A 74 -9.55 30.37 0.07
CA MET A 74 -8.27 30.07 -0.55
C MET A 74 -7.36 29.20 0.33
N LEU A 75 -6.91 28.06 -0.18
CA LEU A 75 -5.49 27.72 -0.07
C LEU A 75 -4.83 27.98 -1.42
N ASN A 76 -3.77 28.79 -1.43
CA ASN A 76 -2.99 29.05 -2.63
C ASN A 76 -2.38 27.72 -3.11
N PRO A 77 -2.69 27.22 -4.32
CA PRO A 77 -2.09 26.02 -4.87
C PRO A 77 -0.57 26.06 -4.84
N ASP A 78 0.02 27.24 -5.05
CA ASP A 78 1.47 27.42 -5.00
C ASP A 78 2.01 27.25 -3.56
N LYS A 79 1.24 27.61 -2.53
CA LYS A 79 1.63 27.35 -1.12
C LYS A 79 1.44 25.90 -0.70
N ILE A 80 0.48 25.17 -1.29
CA ILE A 80 0.32 23.73 -1.06
C ILE A 80 1.43 22.98 -1.80
N LEU A 81 1.77 23.38 -3.03
CA LEU A 81 2.91 22.86 -3.77
C LEU A 81 4.24 23.18 -3.08
N GLU A 82 4.39 24.35 -2.44
CA GLU A 82 5.53 24.67 -1.55
C GLU A 82 5.55 23.85 -0.26
N GLN A 83 4.39 23.47 0.31
CA GLN A 83 4.31 22.58 1.48
C GLN A 83 4.52 21.10 1.13
N ILE A 84 4.17 20.71 -0.10
CA ILE A 84 4.50 19.43 -0.73
C ILE A 84 5.74 19.63 -1.61
N ASN A 85 6.66 20.55 -1.28
CA ASN A 85 7.90 20.70 -2.06
C ASN A 85 8.61 19.34 -2.09
N PHE A 86 8.41 18.59 -3.18
CA PHE A 86 9.51 18.11 -3.97
C PHE A 86 10.32 19.36 -4.32
N ASP A 87 11.13 19.83 -3.37
CA ASP A 87 12.22 20.74 -3.65
C ASP A 87 12.90 20.20 -4.90
N LYS A 88 13.25 21.10 -5.82
CA LYS A 88 14.11 20.85 -6.97
C LYS A 88 15.18 19.85 -6.53
N ARG A 89 14.96 18.56 -6.86
CA ARG A 89 15.79 17.51 -6.29
C ARG A 89 17.17 17.72 -6.87
N ASP A 90 18.12 17.96 -5.97
CA ASP A 90 19.53 17.74 -6.22
C ASP A 90 19.67 16.30 -6.75
N GLU A 91 20.56 16.07 -7.72
CA GLU A 91 20.73 14.77 -8.42
C GLU A 91 21.08 13.60 -7.45
N ASN A 92 21.18 13.85 -6.15
CA ASN A 92 21.49 12.91 -5.08
C ASN A 92 20.27 12.26 -4.40
N ASP A 93 19.02 12.68 -4.67
CA ASP A 93 17.81 12.23 -3.93
C ASP A 93 16.89 11.22 -4.70
N GLU A 94 17.49 10.36 -5.51
CA GLU A 94 16.77 9.36 -6.32
C GLU A 94 16.43 8.05 -5.58
N ASN A 95 16.88 7.86 -4.34
CA ASN A 95 16.93 6.51 -3.72
C ASN A 95 15.97 6.24 -2.54
N GLU A 96 15.16 7.22 -2.10
CA GLU A 96 14.27 7.01 -0.95
C GLU A 96 12.91 6.39 -1.33
N VAL A 97 12.56 5.26 -0.70
CA VAL A 97 11.25 4.62 -0.85
C VAL A 97 10.41 4.91 0.40
N THR A 98 9.21 5.45 0.22
CA THR A 98 8.27 5.72 1.31
C THR A 98 7.15 4.67 1.35
N LEU A 99 6.45 4.55 2.47
CA LEU A 99 5.23 3.75 2.59
C LEU A 99 4.17 4.18 1.57
N MET A 100 4.11 5.46 1.23
CA MET A 100 3.18 5.96 0.22
C MET A 100 3.52 5.42 -1.17
N HIS A 101 4.80 5.33 -1.54
CA HIS A 101 5.23 4.63 -2.77
C HIS A 101 4.73 3.18 -2.82
N CYS A 102 4.82 2.46 -1.70
CA CYS A 102 4.30 1.10 -1.60
C CYS A 102 2.77 1.02 -1.79
N MET A 103 2.03 1.95 -1.17
CA MET A 103 0.56 2.01 -1.27
C MET A 103 0.07 2.42 -2.67
N TRP A 104 0.77 3.33 -3.35
CA TRP A 104 0.49 3.66 -4.75
C TRP A 104 0.80 2.49 -5.67
N ALA A 105 1.90 1.78 -5.45
CA ALA A 105 2.21 0.57 -6.21
C ALA A 105 1.15 -0.53 -5.99
N PHE A 106 0.63 -0.67 -4.76
CA PHE A 106 -0.42 -1.62 -4.43
C PHE A 106 -1.78 -1.31 -5.11
N THR A 107 -2.11 -0.03 -5.26
CA THR A 107 -3.40 0.44 -5.83
C THR A 107 -3.29 0.86 -7.29
N ALA A 108 -2.13 0.63 -7.91
CA ALA A 108 -1.88 0.98 -9.29
C ALA A 108 -2.79 0.20 -10.24
N LYS A 109 -3.08 0.80 -11.40
CA LYS A 109 -3.69 0.07 -12.52
C LYS A 109 -2.66 -0.90 -13.10
N GLU A 110 -3.09 -2.14 -13.26
CA GLU A 110 -2.36 -3.23 -13.88
C GLU A 110 -3.00 -3.52 -15.25
N VAL A 111 -2.17 -3.80 -16.26
CA VAL A 111 -2.65 -4.23 -17.58
C VAL A 111 -2.64 -5.75 -17.63
N LEU A 112 -3.79 -6.32 -17.98
CA LEU A 112 -3.99 -7.74 -18.22
C LEU A 112 -4.01 -7.93 -19.74
N SER A 113 -3.10 -8.75 -20.30
CA SER A 113 -3.01 -8.99 -21.74
C SER A 113 -2.39 -10.36 -22.05
N GLY A 114 -2.53 -10.80 -23.30
CA GLY A 114 -2.00 -12.09 -23.76
C GLY A 114 -2.54 -13.27 -22.94
N GLU A 115 -1.65 -14.14 -22.45
CA GLU A 115 -2.01 -15.28 -21.59
C GLU A 115 -2.63 -14.86 -20.24
N ASN A 116 -2.34 -13.64 -19.78
CA ASN A 116 -2.93 -13.05 -18.58
C ASN A 116 -4.19 -12.22 -18.87
N GLY A 117 -4.75 -12.31 -20.09
CA GLY A 117 -5.93 -11.56 -20.49
C GLY A 117 -7.15 -11.88 -19.62
N TYR A 118 -8.09 -10.93 -19.54
CA TYR A 118 -9.31 -11.09 -18.76
C TYR A 118 -10.37 -11.85 -19.53
N ASN A 119 -10.91 -12.92 -18.93
CA ASN A 119 -12.07 -13.63 -19.46
C ASN A 119 -13.35 -12.79 -19.23
N CYS A 120 -13.70 -11.94 -20.20
CA CYS A 120 -14.85 -11.06 -20.07
C CYS A 120 -16.16 -11.83 -20.32
N GLU A 121 -17.03 -11.89 -19.31
CA GLU A 121 -18.34 -12.58 -19.39
C GLU A 121 -19.16 -12.05 -20.56
N LYS A 122 -19.30 -10.72 -20.71
CA LYS A 122 -20.04 -10.12 -21.83
C LYS A 122 -19.47 -10.49 -23.19
N CYS A 123 -18.14 -10.47 -23.36
CA CYS A 123 -17.54 -10.87 -24.64
C CYS A 123 -17.72 -12.37 -24.91
N SER A 124 -17.62 -13.19 -23.87
CA SER A 124 -17.80 -14.64 -23.99
C SER A 124 -19.24 -15.03 -24.33
N HIS A 125 -20.24 -14.23 -23.91
CA HIS A 125 -21.64 -14.43 -24.30
C HIS A 125 -21.95 -13.97 -25.74
N LEU A 126 -21.19 -13.01 -26.28
CA LEU A 126 -21.39 -12.48 -27.63
C LEU A 126 -20.72 -13.35 -28.70
N ASP A 127 -19.61 -14.01 -28.36
CA ASP A 127 -18.98 -14.98 -29.24
C ASP A 127 -19.82 -16.27 -29.22
N GLN A 128 -20.54 -16.52 -30.33
CA GLN A 128 -21.61 -17.53 -30.51
C GLN A 128 -21.15 -19.01 -30.38
N GLU A 129 -19.92 -19.26 -29.91
CA GLU A 129 -19.44 -20.60 -29.57
C GLU A 129 -19.62 -20.83 -28.06
N GLU A 130 -20.72 -21.51 -27.69
CA GLU A 130 -21.01 -21.87 -26.30
C GLU A 130 -19.77 -22.48 -25.61
N GLY A 131 -19.34 -21.86 -24.51
CA GLY A 131 -18.27 -22.36 -23.65
C GLY A 131 -16.86 -21.86 -23.98
N LYS A 132 -16.66 -21.05 -25.02
CA LYS A 132 -15.33 -20.49 -25.33
C LYS A 132 -14.98 -19.33 -24.40
N ARG A 133 -13.87 -19.45 -23.67
CA ARG A 133 -13.31 -18.36 -22.86
C ARG A 133 -12.63 -17.35 -23.77
N VAL A 134 -13.05 -16.10 -23.69
CA VAL A 134 -12.54 -15.02 -24.54
C VAL A 134 -11.66 -14.11 -23.69
N LEU A 135 -10.36 -14.30 -23.82
CA LEU A 135 -9.38 -13.44 -23.16
C LEU A 135 -9.29 -12.11 -23.90
N ARG A 136 -9.50 -11.02 -23.16
CA ARG A 136 -9.39 -9.65 -23.68
C ARG A 136 -8.37 -8.90 -22.86
N ASP A 137 -7.67 -7.98 -23.52
CA ASP A 137 -6.90 -6.98 -22.80
C ASP A 137 -7.83 -6.23 -21.84
N ALA A 138 -7.36 -5.94 -20.64
CA ALA A 138 -8.13 -5.27 -19.61
C ALA A 138 -7.23 -4.47 -18.67
N THR A 139 -7.83 -3.55 -17.92
CA THR A 139 -7.16 -2.90 -16.80
C THR A 139 -7.76 -3.40 -15.51
N LYS A 140 -6.91 -3.76 -14.55
CA LYS A 140 -7.30 -4.17 -13.19
C LYS A 140 -6.77 -3.15 -12.20
N GLN A 141 -7.57 -2.78 -11.20
CA GLN A 141 -7.15 -1.87 -10.14
C GLN A 141 -7.70 -2.33 -8.79
N LEU A 142 -6.87 -2.22 -7.74
CA LEU A 142 -7.27 -2.39 -6.36
C LEU A 142 -7.51 -1.04 -5.69
N SER A 143 -8.47 -1.00 -4.77
CA SER A 143 -8.77 0.16 -3.93
C SER A 143 -9.36 -0.31 -2.61
N ILE A 144 -9.34 0.54 -1.58
CA ILE A 144 -9.92 0.22 -0.28
C ILE A 144 -11.40 0.60 -0.29
N GLN A 145 -12.30 -0.38 -0.17
CA GLN A 145 -13.74 -0.15 -0.07
C GLN A 145 -14.17 0.15 1.37
N LYS A 146 -13.53 -0.47 2.35
CA LYS A 146 -13.72 -0.19 3.78
C LYS A 146 -12.38 -0.39 4.50
N PRO A 147 -11.87 0.60 5.23
CA PRO A 147 -10.65 0.43 6.01
C PRO A 147 -10.94 -0.22 7.38
N ALA A 148 -9.94 -0.93 7.93
CA ALA A 148 -10.00 -1.54 9.27
C ALA A 148 -9.77 -0.53 10.39
N LYS A 149 -10.27 -0.78 11.61
CA LYS A 149 -9.94 0.07 12.77
C LYS A 149 -8.47 -0.05 13.17
N VAL A 150 -7.92 -1.25 13.05
CA VAL A 150 -6.49 -1.54 13.21
C VAL A 150 -5.98 -2.05 11.87
N LEU A 151 -5.15 -1.24 11.22
CA LEU A 151 -4.58 -1.53 9.93
C LEU A 151 -3.21 -2.18 10.11
N THR A 152 -3.07 -3.41 9.60
CA THR A 152 -1.79 -4.10 9.46
C THR A 152 -1.30 -3.95 8.04
N ILE A 153 -0.13 -3.36 7.84
CA ILE A 153 0.53 -3.27 6.53
C ILE A 153 1.75 -4.16 6.54
N HIS A 154 1.78 -5.13 5.63
CA HIS A 154 2.92 -6.01 5.41
C HIS A 154 3.71 -5.54 4.20
N LEU A 155 4.99 -5.22 4.42
CA LEU A 155 5.91 -4.91 3.33
C LEU A 155 6.44 -6.20 2.74
N LYS A 156 6.14 -6.48 1.46
CA LYS A 156 6.58 -7.69 0.74
C LYS A 156 8.10 -7.69 0.50
N ARG A 157 8.86 -7.96 1.56
CA ARG A 157 10.32 -8.00 1.54
C ARG A 157 10.88 -9.28 0.96
N PHE A 158 10.13 -10.35 0.89
CA PHE A 158 10.64 -11.62 0.34
C PHE A 158 10.05 -11.86 -1.03
N GLY A 159 10.92 -12.07 -2.01
CA GLY A 159 10.50 -12.27 -3.38
C GLY A 159 11.61 -12.89 -4.21
N HIS A 160 11.20 -13.37 -5.39
CA HIS A 160 12.13 -13.87 -6.37
C HIS A 160 12.78 -12.69 -7.09
N GLN A 161 14.07 -12.46 -6.84
CA GLN A 161 14.80 -11.40 -7.53
C GLN A 161 15.41 -11.97 -8.80
N LEU A 162 14.92 -11.50 -9.95
CA LEU A 162 15.57 -11.76 -11.23
C LEU A 162 16.88 -10.95 -11.27
N TYR A 163 17.96 -11.57 -11.76
CA TYR A 163 19.23 -10.86 -11.95
C TYR A 163 19.07 -9.76 -13.00
N SER A 164 18.86 -8.52 -12.57
CA SER A 164 18.86 -7.35 -13.43
C SER A 164 20.28 -6.75 -13.51
N GLY A 165 21.23 -7.52 -14.03
CA GLY A 165 22.55 -7.02 -14.39
C GLY A 165 22.56 -6.51 -15.83
N LYS A 166 23.06 -5.30 -16.09
CA LYS A 166 23.25 -4.73 -17.45
C LYS A 166 24.20 -5.55 -18.35
N ASN A 167 24.85 -6.58 -17.81
CA ASN A 167 25.70 -7.51 -18.56
C ASN A 167 24.92 -8.80 -18.86
N SER A 168 24.27 -8.78 -20.02
CA SER A 168 23.42 -9.83 -20.60
C SER A 168 24.03 -11.24 -20.61
N LEU A 169 25.36 -11.39 -20.50
CA LEU A 169 26.01 -12.70 -20.52
C LEU A 169 25.75 -13.52 -19.24
N LEU A 170 25.79 -12.92 -18.05
CA LEU A 170 25.58 -13.67 -16.80
C LEU A 170 24.08 -14.01 -16.60
N ALA A 171 23.19 -13.12 -17.04
CA ALA A 171 21.75 -13.34 -17.02
C ALA A 171 21.31 -14.44 -17.99
N HIS A 172 21.96 -14.58 -19.16
CA HIS A 172 21.71 -15.68 -20.08
C HIS A 172 22.37 -17.01 -19.68
N LEU A 173 23.53 -16.99 -19.02
CA LEU A 173 24.17 -18.23 -18.53
C LEU A 173 23.45 -18.79 -17.29
N MET A 174 22.83 -17.92 -16.49
CA MET A 174 21.96 -18.29 -15.37
C MET A 174 20.51 -18.43 -15.84
N GLN A 175 20.26 -19.27 -16.86
CA GLN A 175 18.92 -19.60 -17.39
C GLN A 175 17.95 -20.24 -16.36
N SER A 176 18.33 -20.29 -15.07
CA SER A 176 17.49 -20.72 -13.95
C SER A 176 17.79 -19.98 -12.62
N GLY A 177 18.57 -18.89 -12.62
CA GLY A 177 19.31 -18.48 -11.42
C GLY A 177 18.65 -17.47 -10.47
N GLY A 178 17.40 -17.06 -10.65
CA GLY A 178 16.77 -16.18 -9.67
C GLY A 178 16.71 -16.86 -8.29
N GLY A 179 17.11 -16.15 -7.25
CA GLY A 179 17.06 -16.63 -5.87
C GLY A 179 15.98 -15.90 -5.10
N LEU A 180 15.29 -16.59 -4.19
CA LEU A 180 14.48 -15.88 -3.22
C LEU A 180 15.41 -15.09 -2.29
N ARG A 181 15.17 -13.78 -2.19
CA ARG A 181 15.99 -12.86 -1.40
C ARG A 181 15.11 -11.92 -0.59
N LYS A 182 15.69 -11.43 0.51
CA LYS A 182 15.12 -10.32 1.27
C LYS A 182 15.48 -9.00 0.58
N ASN A 183 14.48 -8.19 0.32
CA ASN A 183 14.59 -6.79 -0.06
C ASN A 183 14.88 -5.95 1.19
N SER A 184 16.13 -5.50 1.27
CA SER A 184 16.66 -4.67 2.36
C SER A 184 16.52 -3.16 2.08
N THR A 185 15.77 -2.76 1.05
CA THR A 185 15.48 -1.33 0.78
C THR A 185 14.85 -0.69 2.02
N GLN A 186 15.41 0.44 2.44
CA GLN A 186 14.84 1.25 3.50
C GLN A 186 13.49 1.79 3.02
N VAL A 187 12.45 1.57 3.81
CA VAL A 187 11.12 2.13 3.56
C VAL A 187 10.83 3.08 4.69
N THR A 188 10.76 4.38 4.41
CA THR A 188 10.37 5.39 5.40
C THR A 188 8.86 5.42 5.55
N PHE A 189 8.37 5.65 6.76
CA PHE A 189 6.96 5.58 7.08
C PHE A 189 6.57 6.66 8.09
N PRO A 190 5.38 7.26 7.95
CA PRO A 190 5.00 8.38 8.79
C PRO A 190 4.42 7.90 10.11
N LYS A 191 4.54 8.72 11.16
CA LYS A 191 3.82 8.49 12.42
C LYS A 191 2.29 8.56 12.27
N SER A 192 1.81 9.35 11.31
CA SER A 192 0.40 9.54 10.98
C SER A 192 0.18 9.19 9.52
N LEU A 193 -0.76 8.32 9.22
CA LEU A 193 -1.06 7.84 7.87
C LEU A 193 -2.50 8.22 7.50
N GLU A 194 -2.70 8.77 6.30
CA GLU A 194 -4.02 9.08 5.77
C GLU A 194 -4.32 8.17 4.58
N LEU A 195 -5.48 7.50 4.61
CA LEU A 195 -5.85 6.54 3.56
C LEU A 195 -6.69 7.12 2.43
N GLY A 196 -7.14 8.38 2.54
CA GLY A 196 -8.15 8.98 1.65
C GLY A 196 -7.85 8.81 0.15
N SER A 197 -6.58 8.87 -0.25
CA SER A 197 -6.13 8.70 -1.64
C SER A 197 -6.33 7.28 -2.18
N PHE A 198 -6.39 6.28 -1.30
CA PHE A 198 -6.50 4.85 -1.64
C PHE A 198 -7.92 4.30 -1.45
N ILE A 199 -8.82 5.08 -0.84
CA ILE A 199 -10.22 4.71 -0.68
C ILE A 199 -10.96 4.80 -2.03
N HIS A 200 -11.78 3.79 -2.34
CA HIS A 200 -12.60 3.74 -3.54
C HIS A 200 -13.58 4.93 -3.58
N PRO A 201 -13.78 5.63 -4.72
CA PRO A 201 -14.64 6.81 -4.79
C PRO A 201 -16.08 6.61 -4.34
N SER A 202 -16.65 5.43 -4.61
CA SER A 202 -18.00 5.06 -4.16
C SER A 202 -18.08 4.56 -2.71
N SER A 203 -16.98 4.57 -1.97
CA SER A 203 -16.98 4.16 -0.57
C SER A 203 -17.56 5.28 0.31
N PRO A 204 -18.36 4.94 1.33
CA PRO A 204 -18.78 5.93 2.34
C PRO A 204 -17.60 6.54 3.11
N TRP A 205 -16.41 5.91 3.04
CA TRP A 205 -15.18 6.38 3.68
C TRP A 205 -14.34 7.33 2.81
N LYS A 206 -14.76 7.64 1.57
CA LYS A 206 -13.93 8.44 0.65
C LYS A 206 -13.72 9.87 1.14
N ASN A 207 -14.74 10.46 1.75
CA ASN A 207 -14.72 11.84 2.25
C ASN A 207 -14.49 11.92 3.77
N THR A 208 -14.10 10.82 4.40
CA THR A 208 -13.68 10.80 5.80
C THR A 208 -12.16 10.91 5.86
N MET A 209 -11.63 11.64 6.84
CA MET A 209 -10.18 11.85 6.97
C MET A 209 -9.38 10.53 7.10
N CYS A 210 -10.00 9.45 7.59
CA CYS A 210 -9.39 8.10 7.69
C CYS A 210 -7.95 8.19 8.20
N LYS A 211 -7.77 8.84 9.34
CA LYS A 211 -6.44 9.16 9.87
C LYS A 211 -6.01 8.09 10.84
N TYR A 212 -4.81 7.59 10.63
CA TYR A 212 -4.23 6.52 11.40
C TYR A 212 -3.00 6.97 12.15
N ARG A 213 -2.80 6.42 13.34
CA ARG A 213 -1.62 6.62 14.18
C ARG A 213 -0.82 5.33 14.26
N LEU A 214 0.48 5.42 14.00
CA LEU A 214 1.41 4.29 14.19
C LEU A 214 1.50 3.95 15.68
N PHE A 215 1.35 2.67 16.01
CA PHE A 215 1.53 2.16 17.37
C PHE A 215 2.42 0.90 17.44
N GLY A 216 2.72 0.25 16.31
CA GLY A 216 3.57 -0.94 16.28
C GLY A 216 4.38 -1.06 15.00
N VAL A 217 5.61 -1.52 15.14
CA VAL A 217 6.51 -1.90 14.04
C VAL A 217 7.09 -3.27 14.38
N VAL A 218 7.02 -4.21 13.44
CA VAL A 218 7.77 -5.48 13.53
C VAL A 218 8.88 -5.41 12.51
N GLU A 219 10.13 -5.58 12.95
CA GLU A 219 11.30 -5.63 12.08
C GLU A 219 11.84 -7.06 12.02
N HIS A 220 12.16 -7.49 10.81
CA HIS A 220 12.89 -8.73 10.58
C HIS A 220 14.37 -8.41 10.34
N GLN A 221 15.25 -8.90 11.19
CA GLN A 221 16.70 -8.81 11.03
C GLN A 221 17.25 -10.10 10.42
N GLY A 222 18.25 -9.98 9.55
CA GLY A 222 18.83 -11.12 8.83
C GLY A 222 18.25 -11.33 7.43
N THR A 223 18.35 -12.57 6.96
CA THR A 223 18.09 -13.02 5.59
C THR A 223 16.81 -13.83 5.49
N MET A 224 16.42 -14.26 4.29
CA MET A 224 15.26 -15.13 4.12
C MET A 224 15.39 -16.48 4.85
N ASN A 225 16.60 -17.04 4.95
CA ASN A 225 16.80 -18.40 5.47
C ASN A 225 17.15 -18.44 6.95
N SER A 226 17.45 -17.28 7.54
CA SER A 226 17.83 -17.14 8.94
C SER A 226 17.70 -15.68 9.34
N GLY A 227 17.08 -15.45 10.48
CA GLY A 227 16.83 -14.11 10.98
C GLY A 227 16.18 -14.14 12.35
N TYR A 228 15.85 -12.95 12.81
CA TYR A 228 15.26 -12.73 14.12
C TYR A 228 14.31 -11.53 14.08
N TYR A 229 13.23 -11.59 14.85
CA TYR A 229 12.20 -10.55 14.87
C TYR A 229 12.31 -9.71 16.13
N ILE A 230 12.29 -8.40 15.96
CA ILE A 230 12.08 -7.44 17.04
C ILE A 230 10.80 -6.65 16.79
N SER A 231 10.26 -6.06 17.84
CA SER A 231 9.14 -5.14 17.71
C SER A 231 9.40 -3.82 18.42
N PHE A 232 8.92 -2.73 17.84
CA PHE A 232 8.77 -1.46 18.50
C PHE A 232 7.29 -1.26 18.77
N VAL A 233 6.91 -1.05 20.03
CA VAL A 233 5.50 -0.89 20.43
C VAL A 233 5.36 0.41 21.21
N LYS A 234 4.33 1.18 20.86
CA LYS A 234 3.97 2.38 21.58
C LYS A 234 2.98 2.04 22.68
N GLN A 235 3.33 2.36 23.93
CA GLN A 235 2.43 2.12 25.05
C GLN A 235 1.18 3.00 24.91
N LEU A 236 0.00 2.37 24.94
CA LEU A 236 -1.26 3.10 25.08
C LEU A 236 -1.41 3.50 26.55
N GLN A 237 -1.09 4.75 26.88
CA GLN A 237 -1.39 5.30 28.20
C GLN A 237 -2.74 6.02 28.16
N VAL A 238 -3.70 5.50 28.92
CA VAL A 238 -5.00 6.13 29.14
C VAL A 238 -4.96 6.73 30.54
N ASN A 239 -5.27 8.03 30.69
CA ASN A 239 -5.39 8.62 32.02
C ASN A 239 -6.69 8.12 32.71
N LYS A 240 -6.86 8.41 34.00
CA LYS A 240 -8.05 8.01 34.77
C LYS A 240 -9.37 8.55 34.18
N ASN A 241 -9.30 9.55 33.30
CA ASN A 241 -10.45 10.18 32.66
C ASN A 241 -10.75 9.60 31.27
N GLY A 242 -10.01 8.56 30.83
CA GLY A 242 -10.20 7.95 29.51
C GLY A 242 -9.45 8.64 28.37
N GLU A 243 -8.64 9.67 28.64
CA GLU A 243 -7.92 10.42 27.61
C GLU A 243 -6.55 9.78 27.33
N HIS A 244 -6.20 9.71 26.04
CA HIS A 244 -4.91 9.19 25.59
C HIS A 244 -3.78 10.16 25.94
N ARG A 245 -2.83 9.75 26.78
CA ARG A 245 -1.55 10.45 26.98
C ARG A 245 -0.57 10.11 25.86
N ARG A 246 0.46 10.94 25.68
CA ARG A 246 1.60 10.60 24.81
C ARG A 246 2.31 9.38 25.39
N GLY A 247 2.13 8.23 24.77
CA GLY A 247 2.83 6.99 25.11
C GLY A 247 4.30 7.00 24.72
N GLU A 248 5.11 6.27 25.49
CA GLU A 248 6.52 5.99 25.20
C GLU A 248 6.66 4.79 24.25
N TRP A 249 7.77 4.73 23.54
CA TRP A 249 8.11 3.60 22.67
C TRP A 249 9.00 2.61 23.42
N TYR A 250 8.74 1.33 23.21
CA TYR A 250 9.56 0.24 23.72
C TYR A 250 10.04 -0.63 22.57
N ARG A 251 11.33 -0.95 22.57
CA ARG A 251 11.93 -2.00 21.73
C ARG A 251 11.86 -3.31 22.50
N ILE A 252 11.21 -4.31 21.93
CA ILE A 252 10.99 -5.63 22.52
C ILE A 252 11.71 -6.68 21.66
N SER A 253 12.58 -7.45 22.31
CA SER A 253 13.38 -8.54 21.74
C SER A 253 13.31 -9.72 22.71
N ASP A 254 12.46 -10.70 22.40
CA ASP A 254 12.16 -11.86 23.26
C ASP A 254 11.76 -11.42 24.68
N SER A 255 12.58 -11.77 25.67
CA SER A 255 12.39 -11.45 27.08
C SER A 255 12.87 -10.05 27.49
N HIS A 256 13.43 -9.26 26.55
CA HIS A 256 13.99 -7.96 26.83
C HIS A 256 13.12 -6.84 26.26
N ALA A 257 12.69 -5.93 27.13
CA ALA A 257 12.03 -4.69 26.76
C ALA A 257 12.88 -3.49 27.22
N ALA A 258 13.13 -2.55 26.30
CA ALA A 258 13.90 -1.34 26.58
C ALA A 258 13.16 -0.12 26.02
N LEU A 259 13.34 1.05 26.64
CA LEU A 259 12.85 2.31 26.07
C LEU A 259 13.52 2.57 24.71
N SER A 260 12.77 3.13 23.79
CA SER A 260 13.24 3.52 22.46
C SER A 260 12.77 4.94 22.13
N SER A 261 13.54 5.66 21.33
CA SER A 261 13.17 7.00 20.89
C SER A 261 12.26 6.93 19.66
N GLN A 262 11.39 7.93 19.45
CA GLN A 262 10.60 7.99 18.23
C GLN A 262 11.48 8.07 16.96
N LEU A 263 12.66 8.69 17.07
CA LEU A 263 13.62 8.79 15.97
C LEU A 263 14.16 7.41 15.57
N GLU A 264 14.58 6.62 16.55
CA GLU A 264 15.03 5.23 16.32
C GLU A 264 13.94 4.39 15.64
N VAL A 265 12.69 4.54 16.07
CA VAL A 265 11.56 3.82 15.46
C VAL A 265 11.34 4.25 14.02
N LEU A 266 11.23 5.55 13.73
CA LEU A 266 10.81 6.05 12.41
C LEU A 266 11.95 6.03 11.37
N GLU A 267 13.18 6.31 11.79
CA GLU A 267 14.33 6.46 10.88
C GLU A 267 15.30 5.28 10.98
N GLY A 268 15.40 4.65 12.15
CA GLY A 268 16.37 3.57 12.40
C GLY A 268 15.87 2.15 12.09
N SER A 269 14.55 1.92 12.05
CA SER A 269 13.99 0.58 11.87
C SER A 269 13.83 0.16 10.41
N GLN A 270 13.86 -1.16 10.16
CA GLN A 270 13.50 -1.76 8.86
C GLN A 270 12.17 -2.52 8.96
N PRO A 271 11.03 -1.86 8.75
CA PRO A 271 9.73 -2.45 9.03
C PRO A 271 9.45 -3.65 8.12
N TYR A 272 9.04 -4.77 8.69
CA TYR A 272 8.41 -5.89 8.00
C TYR A 272 6.89 -5.79 8.08
N LEU A 273 6.37 -5.49 9.28
CA LEU A 273 4.97 -5.12 9.51
C LEU A 273 4.89 -3.74 10.14
N LEU A 274 3.89 -2.97 9.71
CA LEU A 274 3.48 -1.72 10.35
C LEU A 274 2.06 -1.86 10.87
N MET A 275 1.83 -1.40 12.10
CA MET A 275 0.53 -1.46 12.77
C MET A 275 0.06 -0.04 13.10
N TYR A 276 -1.12 0.28 12.58
CA TYR A 276 -1.74 1.58 12.64
C TYR A 276 -3.15 1.48 13.22
N GLU A 277 -3.54 2.40 14.09
CA GLU A 277 -4.89 2.48 14.64
C GLU A 277 -5.61 3.71 14.10
N LEU A 278 -6.89 3.57 13.76
CA LEU A 278 -7.74 4.67 13.32
C LEU A 278 -7.99 5.61 14.50
N VAL A 279 -7.76 6.91 14.31
CA VAL A 279 -7.96 7.95 15.34
C VAL A 279 -9.05 8.96 14.99
N GLU A 280 -9.30 9.22 13.70
CA GLU A 280 -10.28 10.19 13.18
C GLU A 280 -10.94 9.68 11.90
#